data_AF-A0AAW1KVB9-F1
#
_entry.id   AF-A0AAW1KVB9-F1
#
_cell.length_a   1.000
_cell.length_b   1.000
_cell.length_c   1.000
_cell.angle_alpha   90.00
_cell.angle_beta   90.00
_cell.angle_gamma   90.00
#
_symmetry.space_group_name_H-M   'P 1'
#
loop_
_entity.id
_entity.type
_entity.pdbx_description
1 polymer ?
#
loop_
_entity_poly.entity_id
_entity_poly.type
_entity_poly.pdbx_seq_one_letter_code
_entity_poly.pdbx_strand_id
1 'polypeptide(L)' 'MSERSRNSNARPNQVLAEEESALNMNEQEEDLIYRMYRLVGERWDLIAGRIPGRSAEEIERFWRIKQRQNNNNNN' A
#
# COMPACT_ATOMS: atom_id res chain seq x y z
N MET A 1 -37.73 25.14 -10.64
CA MET A 1 -37.27 24.61 -9.35
C MET A 1 -37.13 23.10 -9.51
N SER A 2 -35.90 22.61 -9.62
CA SER A 2 -35.62 21.17 -9.72
C SER A 2 -34.64 20.80 -8.63
N GLU A 3 -35.19 20.48 -7.46
CA GLU A 3 -34.46 19.75 -6.43
C GLU A 3 -34.59 18.26 -6.71
N ARG A 4 -33.46 17.60 -6.96
CA ARG A 4 -33.05 16.28 -6.42
C ARG A 4 -31.98 15.68 -7.30
N SER A 5 -30.75 15.66 -6.80
CA SER A 5 -29.98 14.42 -6.85
C SER A 5 -29.21 14.27 -5.56
N ARG A 6 -29.57 13.22 -4.82
CA ARG A 6 -29.07 12.91 -3.50
C ARG A 6 -27.59 12.56 -3.59
N ASN A 7 -26.79 13.27 -2.82
CA ASN A 7 -25.53 12.76 -2.32
C ASN A 7 -25.80 11.46 -1.53
N SER A 8 -25.26 10.34 -2.01
CA SER A 8 -24.99 9.15 -1.18
C SER A 8 -24.27 8.06 -1.96
N ASN A 9 -23.03 7.81 -1.54
CA ASN A 9 -22.37 6.52 -1.40
C ASN A 9 -22.42 5.53 -2.57
N ALA A 10 -21.29 5.44 -3.27
CA ALA A 10 -20.43 4.26 -3.34
C ALA A 10 -19.50 4.47 -4.54
N ARG A 11 -18.33 5.09 -4.32
CA ARG A 11 -17.26 4.95 -5.31
C ARG A 11 -16.83 3.48 -5.25
N PRO A 12 -17.14 2.66 -6.27
CA PRO A 12 -16.74 1.27 -6.26
C PRO A 12 -15.23 1.25 -6.53
N ASN A 13 -14.45 0.79 -5.56
CA ASN A 13 -13.20 0.00 -5.66
C ASN A 13 -12.28 0.11 -6.90
N GLN A 14 -12.29 1.20 -7.68
CA GLN A 14 -11.58 1.30 -8.95
C GLN A 14 -10.28 2.10 -8.83
N VAL A 15 -10.21 2.98 -7.82
CA VAL A 15 -8.99 3.75 -7.52
C VAL A 15 -7.88 2.90 -6.87
N LEU A 16 -8.15 1.67 -6.45
CA LEU A 16 -7.18 0.85 -5.72
C LEU A 16 -6.25 0.04 -6.64
N ALA A 17 -6.71 -0.39 -7.82
CA ALA A 17 -5.93 -1.23 -8.73
C ALA A 17 -4.87 -0.43 -9.52
N GLU A 18 -5.17 0.82 -9.86
CA GLU A 18 -4.20 1.74 -10.47
C GLU A 18 -3.13 2.18 -9.46
N GLU A 19 -3.41 2.10 -8.16
CA GLU A 19 -2.46 2.37 -7.09
C GLU A 19 -1.60 1.15 -6.71
N GLU A 20 -2.07 -0.07 -6.96
CA GLU A 20 -1.26 -1.30 -6.82
C GLU A 20 -0.15 -1.39 -7.87
N SER A 21 -0.39 -0.87 -9.08
CA SER A 21 0.59 -0.86 -10.17
C SER A 21 1.58 0.31 -10.11
N ALA A 22 1.39 1.26 -9.19
CA ALA A 22 2.37 2.33 -8.96
C ALA A 22 3.51 1.88 -8.01
N LEU A 23 3.36 0.72 -7.35
CA LEU A 23 4.33 0.17 -6.42
C LEU A 23 5.05 -1.01 -7.05
N ASN A 24 5.72 -0.77 -8.19
CA ASN A 24 6.65 -1.73 -8.80
C ASN A 24 7.91 -1.87 -7.93
N MET A 25 7.79 -2.46 -6.73
CA MET A 25 8.93 -2.86 -5.92
C MET A 25 9.59 -4.08 -6.57
N ASN A 26 10.90 -4.06 -6.75
CA ASN A 26 11.64 -5.24 -7.16
C ASN A 26 11.68 -6.27 -6.02
N GLU A 27 11.83 -7.55 -6.34
CA GLU A 27 11.94 -8.63 -5.35
C GLU A 27 13.04 -8.36 -4.30
N GLN A 28 14.14 -7.71 -4.69
CA GLN A 28 15.19 -7.28 -3.77
C GLN A 28 14.73 -6.17 -2.80
N GLU A 29 13.93 -5.21 -3.28
CA GLU A 29 13.35 -4.16 -2.44
C GLU A 29 12.31 -4.78 -1.50
N GLU A 30 11.46 -5.67 -2.00
CA GLU A 30 10.47 -6.40 -1.21
C GLU A 30 11.11 -7.25 -0.09
N ASP A 31 12.17 -8.01 -0.38
CA ASP A 31 12.89 -8.81 0.61
C ASP A 31 13.55 -7.91 1.67
N LEU A 32 14.13 -6.78 1.25
CA LEU A 32 14.70 -5.81 2.16
C LEU A 32 13.63 -5.19 3.08
N ILE A 33 12.48 -4.80 2.52
CA ILE A 33 11.34 -4.28 3.29
C ILE A 33 10.86 -5.35 4.27
N TYR A 34 10.69 -6.59 3.83
CA TYR A 34 10.25 -7.69 4.68
C TYR A 34 11.23 -7.95 5.83
N ARG A 35 12.52 -8.04 5.52
CA ARG A 35 13.58 -8.30 6.52
C ARG A 35 13.73 -7.14 7.49
N MET A 36 13.64 -5.90 7.02
CA MET A 36 13.70 -4.73 7.89
C MET A 36 12.44 -4.62 8.75
N TYR A 37 11.25 -4.82 8.19
CA TYR A 37 10.01 -4.81 8.94
C TYR A 37 10.01 -5.86 10.06
N ARG A 38 10.57 -7.05 9.81
CA ARG A 38 10.77 -8.08 10.83
C ARG A 38 11.73 -7.67 11.96
N LEU A 39 12.66 -6.74 11.70
CA LEU A 39 13.67 -6.28 12.66
C LEU A 39 13.23 -5.02 13.42
N VAL A 40 12.69 -4.02 12.72
CA VAL A 40 12.38 -2.69 13.27
C VAL A 40 10.89 -2.38 13.35
N GLY A 41 10.02 -3.18 12.72
CA GLY A 41 8.58 -2.99 12.63
C GLY A 41 8.17 -1.98 11.55
N GLU A 42 7.12 -1.22 11.84
CA GLU A 42 6.52 -0.19 10.96
C GLU A 42 7.37 1.10 10.83
N ARG A 43 8.69 1.02 11.03
CA ARG A 43 9.59 2.18 10.95
C ARG A 43 9.98 2.45 9.50
N TRP A 44 9.01 2.89 8.70
CA TRP A 44 9.17 3.08 7.26
C TRP A 44 10.30 4.05 6.89
N ASP A 45 10.52 5.11 7.65
CA ASP A 45 11.62 6.06 7.44
C ASP A 45 13.00 5.37 7.47
N LEU A 46 13.20 4.41 8.38
CA LEU A 46 14.45 3.65 8.48
C LEU A 46 14.63 2.67 7.31
N ILE A 47 13.53 2.12 6.82
CA ILE A 47 13.52 1.19 5.68
C ILE A 47 13.77 1.96 4.38
N ALA A 48 13.08 3.09 4.19
CA ALA A 48 13.26 4.01 3.06
C ALA A 48 14.69 4.57 3.00
N GLY A 49 15.29 4.88 4.16
CA GLY A 49 16.69 5.29 4.23
C GLY A 49 17.69 4.25 3.70
N ARG A 50 17.27 2.99 3.51
CA ARG A 50 18.07 1.91 2.91
C ARG A 50 17.76 1.64 1.44
N ILE A 51 16.66 2.18 0.91
CA ILE A 51 16.23 1.98 -0.48
C ILE A 51 16.31 3.34 -1.19
N PRO A 52 17.45 3.64 -1.84
CA PRO A 52 17.59 4.92 -2.54
C PRO A 52 16.56 5.01 -3.66
N GLY A 53 15.74 6.06 -3.65
CA GLY A 53 14.67 6.27 -4.63
C GLY A 53 13.29 5.76 -4.19
N ARG A 54 13.15 5.28 -2.95
CA ARG A 54 11.85 4.98 -2.34
C ARG A 54 11.57 5.85 -1.15
N SER A 55 10.32 6.29 -1.05
CA SER A 55 9.81 7.06 0.07
C SER A 55 9.20 6.13 1.12
N ALA A 56 9.24 6.53 2.39
CA ALA A 56 8.61 5.79 3.49
C ALA A 56 7.11 5.54 3.21
N GLU A 57 6.42 6.54 2.65
CA GLU A 57 5.00 6.48 2.29
C GLU A 57 4.70 5.40 1.22
N GLU A 58 5.59 5.22 0.24
CA GLU A 58 5.45 4.19 -0.79
C GLU A 58 5.57 2.79 -0.18
N ILE A 59 6.55 2.60 0.70
CA ILE A 59 6.80 1.33 1.38
C ILE A 59 5.62 0.98 2.31
N GLU A 60 5.10 1.95 3.07
CA GLU A 60 3.94 1.76 3.93
C GLU A 60 2.72 1.32 3.11
N ARG A 61 2.45 2.02 2.00
CA ARG A 61 1.33 1.69 1.13
C ARG A 61 1.46 0.29 0.55
N PHE A 62 2.64 -0.05 0.02
CA PHE A 62 2.94 -1.39 -0.49
C PHE A 62 2.67 -2.47 0.56
N TRP A 63 3.13 -2.25 1.79
CA TRP A 63 2.91 -3.20 2.88
C TRP A 63 1.43 -3.36 3.24
N ARG A 64 0.67 -2.27 3.35
CA ARG A 64 -0.76 -2.31 3.66
C ARG A 64 -1.56 -3.09 2.63
N ILE A 65 -1.23 -2.91 1.35
CA ILE A 65 -1.85 -3.64 0.24
C ILE A 65 -1.51 -5.13 0.34
N LYS A 66 -0.22 -5.47 0.54
CA LYS A 66 0.24 -6.86 0.67
C LYS A 66 -0.38 -7.58 1.87
N GLN A 67 -0.52 -6.91 3.00
CA GLN A 67 -1.20 -7.43 4.20
C GLN A 67 -2.69 -7.67 3.96
N ARG A 68 -3.36 -6.77 3.23
CA ARG A 68 -4.78 -6.94 2.86
C ARG A 68 -4.98 -8.18 1.99
N GLN A 69 -4.11 -8.43 1.03
CA GLN A 69 -4.17 -9.65 0.20
C GLN A 69 -3.94 -10.92 1.03
N ASN A 70 -2.97 -10.89 1.97
CA ASN A 70 -2.67 -12.04 2.83
C ASN A 70 -3.84 -12.42 3.76
N ASN A 71 -4.59 -11.44 4.27
CA ASN A 71 -5.75 -11.69 5.14
C ASN A 71 -6.94 -12.36 4.43
N ASN A 72 -7.07 -12.24 3.11
CA ASN A 72 -8.21 -12.80 2.37
C ASN A 72 -8.14 -14.32 2.15
N ASN A 73 -6.99 -14.95 2.43
CA ASN A 73 -6.76 -16.38 2.14
C ASN A 73 -7.11 -17.32 3.31
N ASN A 74 -7.69 -16.80 4.40
CA ASN A 74 -8.05 -17.57 5.60
C ASN A 74 -9.58 -17.62 5.85
N ASN A 75 -10.39 -17.86 4.81
CA ASN A 75 -11.82 -18.14 4.97
C ASN A 75 -12.28 -19.32 4.11
#